data_AF-X1M815-F1
#
_entry.id   AF-X1M815-F1
#
_cell.length_a   1.000
_cell.length_b   1.000
_cell.length_c   1.000
_cell.angle_alpha   90.00
_cell.angle_beta   90.00
_cell.angle_gamma   90.00
#
_symmetry.space_group_name_H-M   'P 1'
#
loop_
_entity.id
_entity.type
_entity.pdbx_description
1 polymer ?
#
loop_
_entity_poly.entity_id
_entity_poly.type
_entity_poly.pdbx_seq_one_letter_code
_entity_poly.pdbx_strand_id
1 'polypeptide(L)'
;MTLKIIDCTLRDGSHAIDYRFGRDTIIPSLSDLKSLFLTFNRSAIIGTIIGIIPGAGGDPASYLGYSEAKRNSKHPEEFGKGSIEGVASSEAANNAVTGGCLVPLLTLGIPGNSVSAVFLGGLLIHGLIPGPELFTKYGVVTYTLLSSLFLANIAMCIFGLLGAKIFIKVVKIPTIILSPCIVVLSIVGSYALRNNFIDVEIMFFFG
;
A
#
# COMPACT_ATOMS: atom_id res chain seq x y z
N MET A 1 4.10 -12.13 -30.11
CA MET A 1 4.58 -12.91 -28.94
C MET A 1 4.07 -12.33 -27.63
N THR A 2 4.09 -11.00 -27.46
CA THR A 2 3.58 -10.25 -26.29
C THR A 2 2.10 -10.51 -25.96
N LEU A 3 1.23 -10.62 -26.98
CA LEU A 3 -0.20 -10.94 -26.79
C LEU A 3 -0.45 -12.34 -26.22
N LYS A 4 0.41 -13.33 -26.52
CA LYS A 4 0.28 -14.71 -25.99
C LYS A 4 0.71 -14.82 -24.52
N ILE A 5 1.60 -13.93 -24.07
CA ILE A 5 2.07 -13.89 -22.67
C ILE A 5 0.99 -13.27 -21.77
N ILE A 6 0.35 -12.19 -22.22
CA ILE A 6 -0.76 -11.53 -21.50
C ILE A 6 -1.97 -12.48 -21.39
N ASP A 7 -2.29 -13.19 -22.46
CA ASP A 7 -3.45 -14.10 -22.49
C ASP A 7 -3.24 -15.34 -21.60
N CYS A 8 -2.00 -15.84 -21.47
CA CYS A 8 -1.67 -16.95 -20.57
C CYS A 8 -1.74 -16.54 -19.09
N THR A 9 -1.31 -15.32 -18.72
CA THR A 9 -1.37 -14.84 -17.33
C THR A 9 -2.80 -14.62 -16.85
N LEU A 10 -3.69 -14.11 -17.72
CA LEU A 10 -5.10 -13.88 -17.36
C LEU A 10 -5.93 -15.17 -17.36
N ARG A 11 -5.65 -16.11 -18.27
CA ARG A 11 -6.41 -17.36 -18.40
C ARG A 11 -6.02 -18.41 -17.35
N ASP A 12 -4.74 -18.59 -17.04
CA ASP A 12 -4.31 -19.49 -15.95
C ASP A 12 -4.52 -18.87 -14.56
N GLY A 13 -4.42 -17.53 -14.44
CA GLY A 13 -4.72 -16.82 -13.21
C GLY A 13 -6.17 -17.02 -12.77
N SER A 14 -7.13 -16.94 -13.71
CA SER A 14 -8.55 -17.17 -13.44
C SER A 14 -8.84 -18.56 -12.85
N HIS A 15 -8.22 -19.62 -13.36
CA HIS A 15 -8.45 -20.99 -12.90
C HIS A 15 -7.69 -21.33 -11.61
N ALA A 16 -6.49 -20.76 -11.41
CA ALA A 16 -5.73 -20.93 -10.16
C ALA A 16 -6.36 -20.18 -8.97
N ILE A 17 -6.97 -19.01 -9.22
CA ILE A 17 -7.69 -18.23 -8.20
C ILE A 17 -8.97 -18.96 -7.75
N ASP A 18 -9.66 -19.65 -8.66
CA ASP A 18 -10.88 -20.41 -8.34
C ASP A 18 -10.60 -21.69 -7.52
N TYR A 19 -9.48 -22.37 -7.75
CA TYR A 19 -9.17 -23.65 -7.08
C TYR A 19 -8.72 -23.53 -5.61
N ARG A 20 -8.17 -22.39 -5.18
CA ARG A 20 -7.69 -22.21 -3.78
C ARG A 20 -8.67 -21.45 -2.87
N PHE A 21 -9.70 -20.83 -3.42
CA PHE A 21 -10.67 -20.02 -2.66
C PHE A 21 -11.87 -20.83 -2.10
N GLY A 22 -11.87 -22.15 -2.24
CA GLY A 22 -12.90 -23.06 -1.69
C GLY A 22 -12.87 -23.24 -0.17
N ARG A 23 -12.21 -22.35 0.59
CA ARG A 23 -12.31 -22.27 2.05
C ARG A 23 -12.98 -20.95 2.43
N ASP A 24 -14.24 -21.04 2.86
CA ASP A 24 -15.16 -19.94 3.21
C ASP A 24 -14.72 -19.04 4.40
N THR A 25 -13.47 -19.11 4.85
CA THR A 25 -12.98 -18.41 6.03
C THR A 25 -12.12 -17.21 5.65
N ILE A 26 -12.68 -16.02 5.76
CA ILE A 26 -12.01 -14.71 5.58
C ILE A 26 -10.98 -14.44 6.67
N ILE A 27 -11.16 -15.08 7.82
CA ILE A 27 -10.27 -14.93 8.97
C ILE A 27 -9.14 -15.95 8.82
N PRO A 28 -7.87 -15.51 8.72
CA PRO A 28 -6.74 -16.43 8.67
C PRO A 28 -6.67 -17.25 9.97
N SER A 29 -6.32 -18.53 9.86
CA SER A 29 -6.09 -19.37 11.04
C SER A 29 -4.88 -18.82 11.82
N LEU A 30 -4.91 -18.95 13.15
CA LEU A 30 -3.78 -18.59 14.02
C LEU A 30 -2.49 -19.33 13.63
N SER A 31 -2.61 -20.55 13.07
CA SER A 31 -1.48 -21.31 12.52
C SER A 31 -0.83 -20.61 11.32
N ASP A 32 -1.65 -20.05 10.44
CA ASP A 32 -1.21 -19.37 9.21
C ASP A 32 -0.60 -18.01 9.55
N LEU A 33 -1.15 -17.34 10.57
CA LEU A 33 -0.57 -16.10 11.07
C LEU A 33 0.82 -16.33 11.69
N LYS A 34 0.98 -17.45 12.43
CA LYS A 34 2.25 -17.80 13.05
C LYS A 34 3.31 -18.21 12.02
N SER A 35 2.92 -18.91 10.94
CA SER A 35 3.87 -19.28 9.87
C SER A 35 4.36 -18.06 9.11
N LEU A 36 3.50 -17.05 8.90
CA LEU A 36 3.84 -15.81 8.21
C LEU A 36 4.51 -14.76 9.10
N PHE A 37 4.52 -14.95 10.42
CA PHE A 37 5.01 -13.94 11.37
C PHE A 37 6.42 -13.44 11.05
N LEU A 38 7.34 -14.33 10.70
CA LEU A 38 8.71 -13.94 10.35
C LEU A 38 8.76 -13.12 9.04
N THR A 39 7.95 -13.51 8.05
CA THR A 39 7.84 -12.79 6.77
C THR A 39 7.22 -11.40 6.97
N PHE A 40 6.19 -11.28 7.83
CA PHE A 40 5.59 -10.00 8.19
C PHE A 40 6.61 -9.05 8.81
N ASN A 41 7.31 -9.49 9.85
CA ASN A 41 8.26 -8.63 10.57
C ASN A 41 9.41 -8.18 9.66
N ARG A 42 9.97 -9.09 8.86
CA ARG A 42 11.07 -8.76 7.94
C ARG A 42 10.61 -7.77 6.87
N SER A 43 9.45 -8.00 6.28
CA SER A 43 8.89 -7.11 5.26
C SER A 43 8.53 -5.75 5.84
N ALA A 44 8.00 -5.70 7.07
CA ALA A 44 7.71 -4.46 7.77
C ALA A 44 8.97 -3.64 8.07
N ILE A 45 10.08 -4.28 8.44
CA ILE A 45 11.38 -3.61 8.61
C ILE A 45 11.86 -3.02 7.28
N ILE A 46 11.81 -3.80 6.19
CA ILE A 46 12.16 -3.33 4.85
C ILE A 46 11.31 -2.12 4.47
N GLY A 47 9.99 -2.23 4.63
CA GLY A 47 9.05 -1.15 4.34
C GLY A 47 9.32 0.11 5.15
N THR A 48 9.59 -0.03 6.45
CA THR A 48 9.91 1.12 7.31
C THR A 48 11.19 1.81 6.87
N ILE A 49 12.25 1.05 6.55
CA ILE A 49 13.53 1.60 6.08
C ILE A 49 13.35 2.34 4.76
N ILE A 50 12.66 1.73 3.79
CA ILE A 50 12.38 2.38 2.50
C ILE A 50 11.49 3.61 2.70
N GLY A 51 10.52 3.57 3.60
CA GLY A 51 9.65 4.70 3.89
C GLY A 51 10.39 5.90 4.49
N ILE A 52 11.47 5.68 5.24
CA ILE A 52 12.32 6.76 5.76
C ILE A 52 13.05 7.49 4.61
N ILE A 53 13.30 6.81 3.48
CA ILE A 53 13.97 7.41 2.32
C ILE A 53 12.98 8.33 1.58
N PRO A 54 13.25 9.65 1.50
CA PRO A 54 12.37 10.58 0.81
C PRO A 54 12.19 10.24 -0.66
N GLY A 55 10.94 10.28 -1.13
CA GLY A 55 10.59 10.04 -2.53
C GLY A 55 10.65 8.58 -3.00
N ALA A 56 10.95 7.62 -2.12
CA ALA A 56 11.02 6.21 -2.52
C ALA A 56 9.64 5.58 -2.76
N GLY A 57 8.63 5.90 -1.94
CA GLY A 57 7.29 5.35 -2.12
C GLY A 57 7.10 3.89 -1.67
N GLY A 58 5.88 3.38 -1.87
CA GLY A 58 5.46 2.03 -1.49
C GLY A 58 5.92 0.94 -2.47
N ASP A 59 5.88 1.23 -3.76
CA ASP A 59 6.14 0.26 -4.82
C ASP A 59 7.52 -0.44 -4.72
N PRO A 60 8.66 0.28 -4.56
CA PRO A 60 9.95 -0.39 -4.41
C PRO A 60 10.05 -1.17 -3.10
N ALA A 61 9.37 -0.73 -2.04
CA ALA A 61 9.34 -1.47 -0.77
C ALA A 61 8.59 -2.80 -0.93
N SER A 62 7.45 -2.81 -1.60
CA SER A 62 6.71 -4.03 -1.92
C SER A 62 7.52 -4.99 -2.77
N TYR A 63 8.21 -4.49 -3.79
CA TYR A 63 9.05 -5.31 -4.65
C TYR A 63 10.25 -5.90 -3.91
N LEU A 64 10.90 -5.11 -3.04
CA LEU A 64 12.00 -5.58 -2.20
C LEU A 64 11.52 -6.59 -1.17
N GLY A 65 10.39 -6.33 -0.51
CA GLY A 65 9.75 -7.27 0.42
C GLY A 65 9.42 -8.60 -0.24
N TYR A 66 8.83 -8.56 -1.44
CA TYR A 66 8.56 -9.74 -2.26
C TYR A 66 9.83 -10.52 -2.61
N SER A 67 10.86 -9.82 -3.08
CA SER A 67 12.13 -10.42 -3.50
C SER A 67 12.85 -11.08 -2.34
N GLU A 68 12.88 -10.42 -1.19
CA GLU A 68 13.53 -10.93 0.01
C GLU A 68 12.71 -12.07 0.67
N ALA A 69 11.38 -12.03 0.60
CA ALA A 69 10.54 -13.15 0.97
C ALA A 69 10.80 -14.37 0.07
N LYS A 70 10.86 -14.18 -1.25
CA LYS A 70 11.18 -15.26 -2.20
C LYS A 70 12.53 -15.91 -1.90
N ARG A 71 13.55 -15.10 -1.63
CA ARG A 71 14.92 -15.58 -1.34
C ARG A 71 14.99 -16.44 -0.08
N ASN A 72 14.11 -16.21 0.88
CA ASN A 72 14.13 -16.88 2.18
C ASN A 72 12.96 -17.86 2.38
N SER A 73 12.11 -18.01 1.36
CA SER A 73 11.02 -18.97 1.39
C SER A 73 11.55 -20.38 1.26
N LYS A 74 10.85 -21.32 1.89
CA LYS A 74 11.06 -22.76 1.65
C LYS A 74 10.44 -23.21 0.32
N HIS A 75 9.55 -22.41 -0.25
CA HIS A 75 8.78 -22.69 -1.47
C HIS A 75 8.91 -21.54 -2.50
N PRO A 76 10.15 -21.18 -2.93
CA PRO A 76 10.36 -20.09 -3.89
C PRO A 76 9.67 -20.30 -5.25
N GLU A 77 9.30 -21.53 -5.58
CA GLU A 77 8.59 -21.94 -6.80
C GLU A 77 7.12 -21.51 -6.85
N GLU A 78 6.51 -21.19 -5.70
CA GLU A 78 5.13 -20.69 -5.63
C GLU A 78 5.04 -19.18 -5.95
N PHE A 79 6.17 -18.46 -5.91
CA PHE A 79 6.21 -17.02 -6.18
C PHE A 79 5.93 -16.77 -7.67
N GLY A 80 4.97 -15.88 -7.94
CA GLY A 80 4.45 -15.60 -9.28
C GLY A 80 3.27 -16.50 -9.68
N LYS A 81 2.94 -17.51 -8.86
CA LYS A 81 1.79 -18.42 -9.05
C LYS A 81 0.73 -18.27 -7.95
N GLY A 82 0.77 -17.18 -7.20
CA GLY A 82 -0.15 -16.92 -6.08
C GLY A 82 0.37 -17.37 -4.70
N SER A 83 1.69 -17.35 -4.46
CA SER A 83 2.27 -17.56 -3.12
C SER A 83 1.67 -16.62 -2.08
N ILE A 84 1.19 -17.17 -0.97
CA ILE A 84 0.66 -16.40 0.18
C ILE A 84 1.79 -15.59 0.82
N GLU A 85 2.99 -16.15 0.94
CA GLU A 85 4.16 -15.42 1.46
C GLU A 85 4.53 -14.23 0.58
N GLY A 86 4.39 -14.37 -0.75
CA GLY A 86 4.62 -13.28 -1.70
C GLY A 86 3.62 -12.13 -1.54
N VAL A 87 2.33 -12.44 -1.42
CA VAL A 87 1.30 -11.41 -1.19
C VAL A 87 1.49 -10.76 0.19
N ALA A 88 1.64 -11.57 1.23
CA ALA A 88 1.79 -11.08 2.60
C ALA A 88 3.03 -10.20 2.78
N SER A 89 4.17 -10.56 2.18
CA SER A 89 5.39 -9.74 2.24
C SER A 89 5.25 -8.41 1.50
N SER A 90 4.68 -8.42 0.29
CA SER A 90 4.48 -7.21 -0.51
C SER A 90 3.57 -6.20 0.17
N GLU A 91 2.45 -6.70 0.73
CA GLU A 91 1.47 -5.87 1.43
C GLU A 91 1.99 -5.39 2.78
N ALA A 92 2.71 -6.25 3.52
CA ALA A 92 3.32 -5.86 4.79
C ALA A 92 4.39 -4.78 4.61
N ALA A 93 5.23 -4.90 3.58
CA ALA A 93 6.21 -3.89 3.24
C ALA A 93 5.54 -2.57 2.85
N ASN A 94 4.53 -2.60 1.96
CA ASN A 94 3.78 -1.41 1.57
C ASN A 94 3.16 -0.71 2.79
N ASN A 95 2.48 -1.47 3.63
CA ASN A 95 1.77 -0.89 4.76
C ASN A 95 2.74 -0.29 5.81
N ALA A 96 3.92 -0.87 5.95
CA ALA A 96 4.96 -0.34 6.84
C ALA A 96 5.62 0.95 6.32
N VAL A 97 5.65 1.18 4.99
CA VAL A 97 6.16 2.43 4.40
C VAL A 97 5.40 3.63 4.94
N THR A 98 4.08 3.53 5.13
CA THR A 98 3.25 4.63 5.63
C THR A 98 3.76 5.19 6.95
N GLY A 99 4.12 4.31 7.91
CA GLY A 99 4.71 4.73 9.17
C GLY A 99 6.11 5.31 9.00
N GLY A 100 6.95 4.68 8.15
CA GLY A 100 8.30 5.15 7.85
C GLY A 100 8.34 6.56 7.25
N CYS A 101 7.44 6.87 6.30
CA CYS A 101 7.36 8.16 5.63
C CYS A 101 6.99 9.32 6.57
N LEU A 102 6.32 9.04 7.69
CA LEU A 102 5.95 10.07 8.65
C LEU A 102 7.14 10.57 9.47
N VAL A 103 8.20 9.77 9.61
CA VAL A 103 9.40 10.17 10.35
C VAL A 103 10.07 11.40 9.72
N PRO A 104 10.55 11.37 8.46
CA PRO A 104 11.13 12.55 7.82
C PRO A 104 10.11 13.66 7.57
N LEU A 105 8.84 13.32 7.37
CA LEU A 105 7.80 14.31 7.17
C LEU A 105 7.58 15.16 8.41
N LEU A 106 7.37 14.54 9.58
CA LEU A 106 7.05 15.28 10.80
C LEU A 106 8.26 15.99 11.40
N THR A 107 9.47 15.46 11.16
CA THR A 107 10.71 16.00 11.73
C THR A 107 11.42 16.99 10.81
N LEU A 108 11.39 16.79 9.50
CA LEU A 108 12.11 17.61 8.51
C LEU A 108 11.20 18.33 7.52
N GLY A 109 9.89 18.02 7.52
CA GLY A 109 8.96 18.55 6.52
C GLY A 109 9.13 17.94 5.13
N ILE A 110 9.88 16.83 5.02
CA ILE A 110 10.19 16.21 3.73
C ILE A 110 9.30 14.97 3.54
N PRO A 111 8.39 14.96 2.55
CA PRO A 111 7.51 13.83 2.30
C PRO A 111 8.26 12.62 1.73
N GLY A 112 7.90 11.42 2.20
CA GLY A 112 8.44 10.15 1.73
C GLY A 112 7.79 9.62 0.45
N ASN A 113 6.53 10.02 0.19
CA ASN A 113 5.73 9.61 -0.96
C ASN A 113 4.63 10.63 -1.27
N SER A 114 3.89 10.43 -2.37
CA SER A 114 2.80 11.33 -2.80
C SER A 114 1.71 11.51 -1.75
N VAL A 115 1.28 10.44 -1.08
CA VAL A 115 0.25 10.48 -0.03
C VAL A 115 0.71 11.34 1.15
N SER A 116 1.96 11.20 1.57
CA SER A 116 2.56 12.00 2.64
C SER A 116 2.71 13.47 2.24
N ALA A 117 2.93 13.79 0.96
CA ALA A 117 2.96 15.17 0.50
C ALA A 117 1.57 15.84 0.60
N VAL A 118 0.50 15.11 0.29
CA VAL A 118 -0.87 15.59 0.52
C VAL A 118 -1.12 15.80 2.01
N PHE A 119 -0.67 14.87 2.85
CA PHE A 119 -0.76 14.99 4.31
C PHE A 119 -0.01 16.23 4.84
N LEU A 120 1.20 16.51 4.33
CA LEU A 120 1.94 17.74 4.62
C LEU A 120 1.11 18.98 4.25
N GLY A 121 0.48 19.00 3.08
CA GLY A 121 -0.44 20.07 2.69
C GLY A 121 -1.58 20.28 3.71
N GLY A 122 -2.17 19.18 4.19
CA GLY A 122 -3.18 19.22 5.26
C GLY A 122 -2.67 19.83 6.57
N LEU A 123 -1.47 19.46 7.02
CA LEU A 123 -0.85 20.04 8.21
C LEU A 123 -0.64 21.56 8.04
N LEU A 124 -0.14 21.99 6.89
CA LEU A 124 0.11 23.40 6.59
C LEU A 124 -1.18 24.22 6.55
N ILE A 125 -2.29 23.67 6.02
CA ILE A 125 -3.62 24.31 6.05
C ILE A 125 -4.07 24.56 7.50
N HIS A 126 -3.75 23.65 8.42
CA HIS A 126 -4.03 23.80 9.84
C HIS A 126 -2.98 24.64 10.61
N GLY A 127 -2.00 25.23 9.91
CA GLY A 127 -0.94 26.02 10.53
C GLY A 127 0.09 25.19 11.31
N LEU A 128 0.12 23.88 11.10
CA LEU A 128 1.08 22.96 11.72
C LEU A 128 2.27 22.79 10.78
N ILE A 129 3.36 23.48 11.09
CA ILE A 129 4.60 23.38 10.33
C ILE A 129 5.42 22.23 10.90
N PRO A 130 5.75 21.18 10.13
CA PRO A 130 6.60 20.11 10.62
C PRO A 130 8.00 20.58 10.99
N GLY A 131 8.61 19.91 11.97
CA GLY A 131 9.86 20.32 12.56
C GLY A 131 9.91 20.07 14.07
N PRO A 132 11.01 20.43 14.74
CA PRO A 132 11.15 20.25 16.19
C PRO A 132 10.06 20.97 17.00
N GLU A 133 9.59 22.14 16.55
CA GLU A 133 8.52 22.89 17.21
C GLU A 133 7.17 22.15 17.22
N LEU A 134 6.93 21.29 16.23
CA LEU A 134 5.72 20.49 16.16
C LEU A 134 5.59 19.55 17.38
N PHE A 135 6.72 19.04 17.88
CA PHE A 135 6.75 18.13 19.04
C PHE A 135 6.83 18.87 20.39
N THR A 136 7.24 20.13 20.40
CA THR A 136 7.33 20.94 21.63
C THR A 136 6.11 21.83 21.79
N LYS A 137 5.95 22.85 20.94
CA LYS A 137 4.88 23.85 21.01
C LYS A 137 3.51 23.26 20.67
N TYR A 138 3.46 22.33 19.72
CA TYR A 138 2.23 21.65 19.29
C TYR A 138 2.15 20.20 19.77
N GLY A 139 2.93 19.84 20.80
CA GLY A 139 3.10 18.45 21.25
C GLY A 139 1.78 17.73 21.52
N VAL A 140 0.80 18.39 22.17
CA VAL A 140 -0.53 17.79 22.41
C VAL A 140 -1.18 17.33 21.11
N VAL A 141 -1.23 18.20 20.10
CA VAL A 141 -1.82 17.89 18.79
C VAL A 141 -1.03 16.77 18.10
N THR A 142 0.30 16.86 18.14
CA THR A 142 1.20 15.92 17.47
C THR A 142 1.13 14.52 18.07
N TYR A 143 1.16 14.38 19.39
CA TYR A 143 1.04 13.08 20.06
C TYR A 143 -0.37 12.51 19.97
N THR A 144 -1.42 13.35 19.98
CA THR A 144 -2.79 12.92 19.68
C THR A 144 -2.90 12.40 18.25
N LEU A 145 -2.29 13.09 17.27
CA LEU A 145 -2.24 12.66 15.88
C LEU A 145 -1.51 11.31 15.75
N LEU A 146 -0.33 11.17 16.34
CA LEU A 146 0.42 9.90 16.32
C LEU A 146 -0.36 8.75 16.97
N SER A 147 -1.03 9.02 18.09
CA SER A 147 -1.90 8.04 18.76
C SER A 147 -3.12 7.68 17.90
N SER A 148 -3.70 8.67 17.21
CA SER A 148 -4.83 8.46 16.29
C SER A 148 -4.43 7.62 15.07
N LEU A 149 -3.20 7.76 14.57
CA LEU A 149 -2.68 6.92 13.48
C LEU A 149 -2.55 5.46 13.91
N PHE A 150 -2.11 5.20 15.15
CA PHE A 150 -2.11 3.85 15.68
C PHE A 150 -3.54 3.27 15.75
N LEU A 151 -4.50 4.05 16.26
CA LEU A 151 -5.90 3.64 16.29
C LEU A 151 -6.50 3.46 14.89
N ALA A 152 -6.11 4.31 13.93
CA ALA A 152 -6.53 4.22 12.54
C ALA A 152 -6.05 2.92 11.88
N ASN A 153 -4.86 2.42 12.22
CA ASN A 153 -4.39 1.11 11.76
C ASN A 153 -5.23 -0.04 12.33
N ILE A 154 -5.66 0.05 13.58
CA ILE A 154 -6.60 -0.92 14.18
C ILE A 154 -7.94 -0.87 13.45
N ALA A 155 -8.48 0.33 13.24
CA ALA A 155 -9.72 0.52 12.49
C ALA A 155 -9.60 -0.01 11.05
N MET A 156 -8.48 0.27 10.38
CA MET A 156 -8.18 -0.24 9.04
C MET A 156 -8.18 -1.77 9.00
N CYS A 157 -7.63 -2.44 10.02
CA CYS A 157 -7.70 -3.90 10.11
C CYS A 157 -9.15 -4.39 10.21
N ILE A 158 -9.97 -3.76 11.06
CA ILE A 158 -11.40 -4.11 11.20
C ILE A 158 -12.15 -3.90 9.88
N PHE A 159 -12.03 -2.71 9.28
CA PHE A 159 -12.69 -2.40 8.01
C PHE A 159 -12.18 -3.27 6.86
N GLY A 160 -10.88 -3.59 6.85
CA GLY A 160 -10.26 -4.48 5.87
C GLY A 160 -10.85 -5.88 5.94
N LEU A 161 -10.99 -6.44 7.15
CA LEU A 161 -11.58 -7.77 7.35
C LEU A 161 -13.07 -7.80 7.01
N LEU A 162 -13.83 -6.77 7.39
CA LEU A 162 -15.26 -6.68 7.07
C LEU A 162 -15.48 -6.48 5.55
N GLY A 163 -14.64 -5.65 4.92
CA GLY A 163 -14.70 -5.31 3.50
C GLY A 163 -14.09 -6.36 2.57
N ALA A 164 -13.33 -7.33 3.10
CA ALA A 164 -12.62 -8.33 2.30
C ALA A 164 -13.51 -9.01 1.24
N LYS A 165 -14.75 -9.40 1.61
CA LYS A 165 -15.72 -10.01 0.67
C LYS A 165 -16.03 -9.11 -0.53
N ILE A 166 -16.09 -7.80 -0.31
CA ILE A 166 -16.39 -6.81 -1.35
C ILE A 166 -15.16 -6.60 -2.21
N PHE A 167 -13.98 -6.45 -1.60
CA PHE A 167 -12.72 -6.24 -2.31
C PHE A 167 -12.39 -7.41 -3.26
N ILE A 168 -12.66 -8.65 -2.85
CA ILE A 168 -12.47 -9.84 -3.71
C ILE A 168 -13.34 -9.75 -4.98
N LYS A 169 -14.56 -9.23 -4.89
CA LYS A 169 -15.43 -9.06 -6.07
C LYS A 169 -14.89 -8.01 -7.03
N VAL A 170 -14.31 -6.93 -6.50
CA VAL A 170 -13.70 -5.85 -7.31
C VAL A 170 -12.48 -6.38 -8.05
N VAL A 171 -11.63 -7.18 -7.40
CA VAL A 171 -10.43 -7.76 -8.03
C VAL A 171 -10.78 -8.74 -9.16
N LYS A 172 -11.97 -9.34 -9.15
CA LYS A 172 -12.47 -10.21 -10.24
C LYS A 172 -13.01 -9.43 -11.46
N ILE A 173 -13.12 -8.10 -11.39
CA ILE A 173 -13.60 -7.29 -12.51
C ILE A 173 -12.54 -7.33 -13.63
N PRO A 174 -12.93 -7.61 -14.89
CA PRO A 174 -12.00 -7.62 -16.02
C PRO A 174 -11.24 -6.31 -16.15
N THR A 175 -9.92 -6.40 -16.38
CA THR A 175 -9.02 -5.25 -16.53
C THR A 175 -9.50 -4.26 -17.59
N ILE A 176 -10.17 -4.74 -18.65
CA ILE A 176 -10.73 -3.88 -19.71
C ILE A 176 -11.80 -2.89 -19.21
N ILE A 177 -12.48 -3.20 -18.09
CA ILE A 177 -13.44 -2.31 -17.43
C ILE A 177 -12.74 -1.56 -16.30
N LEU A 178 -11.89 -2.25 -15.54
CA LEU A 178 -11.23 -1.67 -14.37
C LEU A 178 -10.28 -0.52 -14.76
N SER A 179 -9.48 -0.69 -15.81
CA SER A 179 -8.53 0.33 -16.29
C SER A 179 -9.18 1.66 -16.66
N PRO A 180 -10.22 1.75 -17.51
CA PRO A 180 -10.85 3.03 -17.81
C PRO A 180 -11.50 3.67 -16.58
N CYS A 181 -12.06 2.88 -15.65
CA CYS A 181 -12.55 3.42 -14.39
C CYS A 181 -11.43 4.07 -13.56
N ILE A 182 -10.25 3.43 -13.47
CA ILE A 182 -9.07 4.00 -12.79
C ILE A 182 -8.66 5.31 -13.48
N VAL A 183 -8.59 5.35 -14.81
CA VAL A 183 -8.21 6.56 -15.55
C VAL A 183 -9.19 7.71 -15.27
N VAL A 184 -10.51 7.47 -15.31
CA VAL A 184 -11.50 8.50 -14.98
C VAL A 184 -11.32 9.00 -13.55
N LEU A 185 -11.11 8.09 -12.59
CA LEU A 185 -10.88 8.47 -11.19
C LEU A 185 -9.57 9.25 -11.02
N SER A 186 -8.51 8.91 -11.74
CA SER A 186 -7.23 9.64 -11.72
C SER A 186 -7.39 11.06 -12.28
N ILE A 187 -8.15 11.24 -13.37
CA ILE A 187 -8.46 12.57 -13.93
C ILE A 187 -9.20 13.43 -12.91
N VAL A 188 -10.25 12.86 -12.29
CA VAL A 188 -11.03 13.56 -11.27
C VAL A 188 -10.16 13.89 -10.05
N GLY A 189 -9.34 12.94 -9.59
CA GLY A 189 -8.45 13.11 -8.45
C GLY A 189 -7.38 14.19 -8.69
N SER A 190 -6.75 14.19 -9.86
CA SER A 190 -5.76 15.20 -10.25
C SER A 190 -6.39 16.60 -10.28
N TYR A 191 -7.58 16.72 -10.88
CA TYR A 191 -8.29 17.99 -10.94
C TYR A 191 -8.74 18.48 -9.55
N ALA A 192 -9.22 17.59 -8.68
CA ALA A 192 -9.84 17.96 -7.40
C ALA A 192 -8.88 18.65 -6.41
N LEU A 193 -7.57 18.42 -6.50
CA LEU A 193 -6.60 18.98 -5.55
C LEU A 193 -6.41 20.50 -5.70
N ARG A 194 -6.35 21.00 -6.95
CA ARG A 194 -6.10 22.43 -7.23
C ARG A 194 -7.14 23.08 -8.15
N ASN A 195 -8.16 22.34 -8.59
CA ASN A 195 -9.13 22.76 -9.61
C ASN A 195 -8.46 23.33 -10.87
N ASN A 196 -7.34 22.74 -11.28
CA ASN A 196 -6.52 23.23 -12.40
C ASN A 196 -6.36 22.14 -13.47
N PHE A 197 -6.60 22.51 -14.74
CA PHE A 197 -6.46 21.61 -15.89
C PHE A 197 -5.00 21.26 -16.21
N ILE A 198 -4.03 22.08 -15.82
CA ILE A 198 -2.60 21.79 -15.99
C ILE A 198 -2.23 20.47 -15.29
N ASP A 199 -2.85 20.18 -14.15
CA ASP A 199 -2.58 18.97 -13.36
C ASP A 199 -3.06 17.71 -14.10
N VAL A 200 -4.14 17.83 -14.87
CA VAL A 200 -4.67 16.77 -15.71
C VAL A 200 -3.77 16.55 -16.92
N GLU A 201 -3.24 17.61 -17.53
CA GLU A 201 -2.28 17.52 -18.64
C GLU A 201 -0.98 16.83 -18.21
N ILE A 202 -0.44 17.20 -17.05
CA ILE A 202 0.75 16.57 -16.45
C ILE A 202 0.47 15.09 -16.15
N MET A 203 -0.72 14.76 -15.60
CA MET A 203 -1.14 13.38 -15.37
C MET A 203 -1.10 12.56 -16.66
N PHE A 204 -1.67 13.05 -17.76
CA PHE A 204 -1.62 12.31 -19.04
C PHE A 204 -0.20 12.15 -19.60
N PHE A 205 0.69 13.10 -19.34
CA PHE A 205 2.06 13.05 -19.84
C PHE A 205 2.95 12.08 -19.04
N PHE A 206 2.80 12.04 -17.71
CA PHE A 206 3.62 11.20 -16.83
C PHE A 206 2.99 9.85 -16.45
N GLY A 207 1.66 9.71 -16.54
CA GLY A 207 0.91 8.48 -16.26
C GLY A 207 0.04 8.55 -15.02
#